data_AF-A0A8X8GBM3-F1
#
_entry.id   AF-A0A8X8GBM3-F1
#
_cell.length_a   1.000
_cell.length_b   1.000
_cell.length_c   1.000
_cell.angle_alpha   90.00
_cell.angle_beta   90.00
_cell.angle_gamma   90.00
#
_symmetry.space_group_name_H-M   'P 1'
#
loop_
_entity.id
_entity.type
_entity.pdbx_description
1 polymer ?
#
loop_
_entity_poly.entity_id
_entity_poly.type
_entity_poly.pdbx_seq_one_letter_code
_entity_poly.pdbx_strand_id
1 'polypeptide(L)'
;MNTARSAHYLRRRFWNIFNLGMAMATTLFGLFWLVWILWTTLAYGAGALNLELFTGDTPAPGSIGGLRNAFVGSLLMIGVAVMIGTPVGI
;
A
#
# COMPACT_ATOMS: atom_id res chain seq x y z
N MET A 1 -16.36 -4.97 -49.69
CA MET A 1 -15.24 -4.73 -48.75
C MET A 1 -15.78 -4.58 -47.32
N ASN A 2 -15.96 -5.70 -46.60
CA ASN A 2 -16.06 -5.89 -45.14
C ASN A 2 -16.53 -4.75 -44.19
N THR A 3 -17.73 -4.19 -44.36
CA THR A 3 -18.34 -3.26 -43.38
C THR A 3 -18.74 -3.93 -42.04
N ALA A 4 -19.04 -5.23 -42.05
CA ALA A 4 -19.35 -5.98 -40.82
C ALA A 4 -18.11 -6.19 -39.91
N ARG A 5 -16.90 -6.31 -40.47
CA ARG A 5 -15.66 -6.44 -39.68
C ARG A 5 -15.28 -5.13 -38.97
N SER A 6 -15.53 -3.99 -39.60
CA SER A 6 -15.22 -2.67 -39.01
C SER A 6 -16.14 -2.33 -37.83
N ALA A 7 -17.44 -2.65 -37.89
CA ALA A 7 -18.36 -2.43 -36.77
C ALA A 7 -17.96 -3.20 -35.50
N HIS A 8 -17.59 -4.48 -35.64
CA HIS A 8 -17.08 -5.28 -34.51
C HIS A 8 -15.74 -4.77 -33.98
N TYR A 9 -14.84 -4.30 -34.85
CA TYR A 9 -13.56 -3.73 -34.45
C TYR A 9 -13.72 -2.42 -33.67
N LEU A 10 -14.60 -1.51 -34.11
CA LEU A 10 -14.91 -0.28 -33.38
C LEU A 10 -15.46 -0.56 -31.98
N ARG A 11 -16.36 -1.55 -31.84
CA ARG A 11 -16.90 -1.95 -30.54
C ARG A 11 -15.82 -2.47 -29.59
N ARG A 12 -14.90 -3.31 -30.07
CA ARG A 12 -13.77 -3.81 -29.25
C ARG A 12 -12.81 -2.69 -28.86
N ARG A 13 -12.53 -1.77 -29.79
CA ARG A 13 -11.67 -0.61 -29.54
C ARG A 13 -12.25 0.32 -28.47
N PHE A 14 -13.56 0.55 -28.49
CA PHE A 14 -14.25 1.34 -27.46
C PHE A 14 -14.09 0.73 -26.07
N TRP A 15 -14.43 -0.55 -25.92
CA TRP A 15 -14.30 -1.25 -24.63
C TRP A 15 -12.85 -1.31 -24.13
N ASN A 16 -11.88 -1.49 -25.04
CA ASN A 16 -10.48 -1.48 -24.67
C ASN A 16 -10.03 -0.11 -24.12
N ILE A 17 -10.40 0.98 -24.79
CA ILE A 17 -10.08 2.33 -24.33
C ILE A 17 -10.78 2.64 -23.01
N PHE A 18 -12.05 2.26 -22.88
CA PHE A 18 -12.81 2.41 -21.63
C PHE A 18 -12.13 1.66 -20.48
N ASN A 19 -11.84 0.37 -20.66
CA ASN A 19 -11.20 -0.45 -19.62
C ASN A 19 -9.81 0.08 -19.25
N LEU A 20 -9.00 0.49 -20.23
CA LEU A 20 -7.69 1.07 -19.97
C LEU A 20 -7.80 2.40 -19.22
N GLY A 21 -8.72 3.27 -19.63
CA GLY A 21 -9.00 4.53 -18.94
C GLY A 21 -9.45 4.32 -17.49
N MET A 22 -10.32 3.33 -17.25
CA MET A 22 -10.76 2.95 -15.91
C MET A 22 -9.60 2.41 -15.06
N ALA A 23 -8.76 1.53 -15.61
CA ALA A 23 -7.60 1.01 -14.89
C ALA A 23 -6.60 2.12 -14.51
N MET A 24 -6.35 3.06 -15.43
CA MET A 24 -5.52 4.24 -15.16
C MET A 24 -6.15 5.14 -14.08
N ALA A 25 -7.46 5.38 -14.15
CA ALA A 25 -8.17 6.18 -13.16
C ALA A 25 -8.11 5.54 -11.76
N THR A 26 -8.34 4.23 -11.65
CA THR A 26 -8.23 3.51 -10.38
C THR A 26 -6.81 3.54 -9.83
N THR A 27 -5.79 3.39 -10.67
CA THR A 27 -4.38 3.47 -10.26
C THR A 27 -4.04 4.86 -9.73
N LEU A 28 -4.41 5.92 -10.47
CA LEU A 28 -4.17 7.30 -10.04
C LEU A 28 -4.91 7.63 -8.75
N PHE A 29 -6.14 7.12 -8.59
CA PHE A 29 -6.90 7.27 -7.36
C PHE A 29 -6.19 6.62 -6.17
N GLY A 30 -5.69 5.39 -6.30
CA GLY A 30 -4.92 4.73 -5.25
C GLY A 30 -3.60 5.46 -4.94
N LEU A 31 -2.87 5.86 -5.98
CA LEU A 31 -1.61 6.61 -5.85
C LEU A 31 -1.81 7.97 -5.17
N PHE A 32 -2.91 8.65 -5.44
CA PHE A 32 -3.24 9.91 -4.79
C PHE A 32 -3.26 9.76 -3.25
N TRP A 33 -3.99 8.76 -2.74
CA TRP A 33 -4.04 8.51 -1.30
C TRP A 33 -2.70 8.04 -0.76
N LEU A 34 -1.98 7.18 -1.48
CA LEU A 34 -0.65 6.73 -1.07
C LEU A 34 0.32 7.91 -0.90
N VAL A 35 0.39 8.80 -1.90
CA VAL A 35 1.24 9.99 -1.85
C VAL A 35 0.78 10.92 -0.73
N TRP A 36 -0.52 11.11 -0.55
CA TRP A 36 -1.05 11.89 0.56
C TRP A 36 -0.59 11.35 1.91
N ILE A 37 -0.82 10.07 2.20
CA ILE A 37 -0.49 9.49 3.52
C ILE A 37 1.02 9.46 3.75
N LEU A 38 1.83 9.25 2.70
CA LEU A 38 3.29 9.33 2.80
C LEU A 38 3.73 10.77 3.10
N TRP A 39 3.17 11.75 2.40
CA TRP A 39 3.47 13.16 2.62
C TRP A 39 3.11 13.59 4.05
N THR A 40 1.91 13.26 4.54
CA THR A 40 1.52 13.61 5.91
C THR A 40 2.39 12.91 6.95
N THR A 41 2.71 11.62 6.75
CA THR A 41 3.56 10.87 7.68
C THR A 41 4.98 11.45 7.72
N LEU A 42 5.54 11.85 6.59
CA LEU A 42 6.86 12.49 6.55
C LEU A 42 6.80 13.91 7.15
N ALA A 43 5.81 14.72 6.78
CA ALA A 43 5.70 16.10 7.24
C ALA A 43 5.52 16.20 8.76
N TYR A 44 4.70 15.34 9.36
CA TYR A 44 4.44 15.34 10.80
C TYR A 44 5.31 14.37 11.59
N GLY A 45 5.84 13.32 10.94
CA GLY A 45 6.61 12.25 11.60
C GLY A 45 8.12 12.36 11.47
N ALA A 46 8.66 13.19 10.55
CA ALA A 46 10.11 13.31 10.38
C ALA A 46 10.83 13.76 11.66
N GLY A 47 10.21 14.66 12.45
CA GLY A 47 10.76 15.10 13.74
C GLY A 47 10.77 14.01 14.82
N ALA A 48 10.02 12.93 14.66
CA ALA A 48 10.00 11.78 15.55
C ALA A 48 11.04 10.71 15.18
N LEU A 49 11.74 10.86 14.05
CA LEU A 49 12.80 9.94 13.62
C LEU A 49 14.08 10.20 14.42
N ASN A 50 14.23 9.47 15.52
CA ASN A 50 15.43 9.48 16.35
C ASN A 50 15.77 8.06 16.82
N LEU A 51 16.88 7.90 17.54
CA LEU A 51 17.29 6.59 18.05
C LEU A 51 16.29 6.01 19.07
N GLU A 52 15.69 6.87 19.89
CA GLU A 52 14.71 6.52 20.91
C GLU A 52 13.45 5.87 20.31
N LEU A 53 13.04 6.25 19.10
CA LEU A 53 11.95 5.62 18.37
C LEU A 53 12.14 4.11 18.22
N PHE A 54 13.37 3.67 17.96
CA PHE A 54 13.69 2.26 17.69
C PHE A 54 14.06 1.49 18.95
N THR A 55 14.73 2.14 19.92
CA THR A 55 15.25 1.46 21.12
C THR A 55 14.34 1.61 22.34
N GLY A 56 13.51 2.64 22.38
CA GLY A 56 12.60 2.95 23.47
C GLY A 56 11.32 2.15 23.43
N ASP A 57 10.81 1.81 24.60
CA ASP A 57 9.51 1.17 24.76
C ASP A 57 8.37 2.19 24.58
N THR A 58 7.21 1.69 24.17
CA THR A 58 5.99 2.50 24.04
C THR A 58 5.46 2.83 25.43
N PRO A 59 5.48 4.10 25.85
CA PRO A 59 5.08 4.48 27.19
C PRO A 59 3.56 4.75 27.22
N ALA A 60 3.05 5.23 28.36
CA ALA A 60 1.65 5.60 28.49
C ALA A 60 1.26 6.73 27.50
N PRO A 61 -0.01 6.81 27.07
CA PRO A 61 -0.47 7.84 26.13
C PRO A 61 -0.11 9.26 26.63
N GLY A 62 0.44 10.09 25.73
CA GLY A 62 0.83 11.47 26.04
C GLY A 62 2.23 11.63 26.64
N SER A 63 2.99 10.55 26.81
CA SER A 63 4.41 10.60 27.25
C SER A 63 5.38 10.32 26.10
N ILE A 64 6.59 10.86 26.21
CA ILE A 64 7.67 10.68 25.23
C ILE A 64 8.26 9.27 25.38
N GLY A 65 8.41 8.55 24.28
CA GLY A 65 9.07 7.25 24.23
C GLY A 65 9.07 6.67 22.82
N GLY A 66 9.35 5.37 22.70
CA GLY A 66 9.62 4.71 21.42
C GLY A 66 8.56 3.70 20.98
N LEU A 67 8.86 2.98 19.90
CA LEU A 67 7.99 1.98 19.28
C LEU A 67 8.65 0.59 19.24
N ARG A 68 9.68 0.34 20.08
CA ARG A 68 10.41 -0.95 20.08
C ARG A 68 9.48 -2.15 20.19
N ASN A 69 8.55 -2.12 21.15
CA ASN A 69 7.62 -3.22 21.38
C ASN A 69 6.70 -3.48 20.18
N ALA A 70 6.29 -2.43 19.47
CA ALA A 70 5.47 -2.56 18.28
C ALA A 70 6.25 -3.20 17.11
N PHE A 71 7.52 -2.81 16.92
CA PHE A 71 8.38 -3.40 15.90
C PHE A 71 8.71 -4.86 16.18
N VAL A 72 9.17 -5.17 17.40
CA VAL A 72 9.52 -6.53 17.80
C VAL A 72 8.30 -7.45 17.75
N GLY A 73 7.16 -7.01 18.30
CA GLY A 73 5.92 -7.77 18.26
C GLY A 73 5.46 -8.07 16.82
N SER A 74 5.51 -7.07 15.93
CA SER A 74 5.17 -7.26 14.52
C SER A 74 6.11 -8.23 13.81
N LEU A 75 7.42 -8.13 14.08
CA LEU A 75 8.40 -9.03 13.50
C LEU A 75 8.19 -10.48 13.94
N LEU A 76 7.88 -10.70 15.23
CA LEU A 76 7.56 -12.02 15.76
C LEU A 76 6.27 -12.58 15.13
N MET A 77 5.21 -11.76 15.05
CA MET A 77 3.95 -12.18 14.42
C MET A 77 4.13 -12.57 12.96
N ILE A 78 4.81 -11.73 12.17
CA ILE A 78 5.08 -12.01 10.75
C ILE A 78 5.99 -13.22 10.61
N GLY A 79 7.05 -13.32 11.42
CA GLY A 79 7.99 -14.44 11.37
C GLY A 79 7.30 -15.78 11.62
N VAL A 80 6.47 -15.88 12.67
CA VAL A 80 5.70 -17.10 12.96
C VAL A 80 4.67 -17.37 11.86
N ALA A 81 3.95 -16.34 11.40
CA ALA A 81 2.95 -16.48 10.35
C ALA A 81 3.56 -17.00 9.03
N VAL A 82 4.75 -16.53 8.65
CA VAL A 82 5.47 -17.00 7.46
C VAL A 82 5.99 -18.42 7.67
N MET A 83 6.60 -18.72 8.81
CA MET A 83 7.14 -20.07 9.09
C MET A 83 6.09 -21.17 9.05
N ILE A 84 4.85 -20.86 9.44
CA ILE A 84 3.74 -21.84 9.43
C ILE A 84 2.93 -21.74 8.14
N GLY A 85 2.56 -20.52 7.74
CA GLY A 85 1.66 -20.28 6.62
C GLY A 85 2.28 -20.60 5.26
N THR A 86 3.57 -20.33 5.05
CA THR A 86 4.22 -20.60 3.76
C THR A 86 4.34 -22.10 3.48
N PRO A 87 4.80 -22.97 4.40
CA PRO A 87 4.83 -24.41 4.15
C PRO A 87 3.46 -25.07 4.04
N VAL A 88 2.43 -24.55 4.72
CA VAL A 88 1.06 -25.08 4.61
C VAL A 88 0.39 -24.65 3.30
N GLY A 89 0.72 -23.47 2.79
CA GLY A 89 0.13 -22.91 1.58
C GLY A 89 0.75 -23.39 0.26
N ILE A 90 1.99 -23.90 0.29
CA ILE A 90 2.66 -24.57 -0.84
C ILE A 90 2.27 -26.05 -0.85
#